data_AF-F9VE11-F1
#
_entry.id   AF-F9VE11-F1
#
_cell.length_a   1.000
_cell.length_b   1.000
_cell.length_c   1.000
_cell.angle_alpha   90.00
_cell.angle_beta   90.00
_cell.angle_gamma   90.00
#
_symmetry.space_group_name_H-M   'P 1'
#
loop_
_entity.id
_entity.type
_entity.pdbx_description
1 polymer ?
#
loop_
_entity_poly.entity_id
_entity_poly.type
_entity_poly.pdbx_seq_one_letter_code
_entity_poly.pdbx_strand_id
1 'polypeptide(L)'
;MFSFTIPSASLQEVIFLSIWYGFISGMISGMVKIGWEAILPPRTSERNATNPPQRMLEQFGVPSSLTHAYVLYSRDQKVYWFSLILHFSFSVFFATLFIFIAQYWPCIALWQGAAYGIIIWFIWHIVLLPIMKTIPAPWKQPFAEHFSEFFGHIVWAWSIAACLYYLISKDSSGILTNI
;
A
#
# COMPACT_ATOMS: atom_id res chain seq x y z
N MET A 1 9.09 13.36 20.41
CA MET A 1 10.54 13.03 20.35
C MET A 1 10.74 12.12 19.15
N PHE A 2 11.49 12.55 18.14
CA PHE A 2 11.91 11.70 17.03
C PHE A 2 13.21 11.01 17.45
N SER A 3 13.10 9.93 18.22
CA SER A 3 14.26 9.17 18.71
C SER A 3 14.58 8.03 17.77
N PHE A 4 15.86 7.89 17.42
CA PHE A 4 16.38 6.72 16.72
C PHE A 4 16.62 5.60 17.72
N THR A 5 16.20 4.38 17.38
CA THR A 5 16.38 3.16 18.17
C THR A 5 17.30 2.20 17.44
N ILE A 6 18.17 1.51 18.18
CA ILE A 6 18.97 0.41 17.65
C ILE A 6 18.38 -0.89 18.20
N PRO A 7 17.79 -1.75 17.35
CA PRO A 7 17.30 -3.06 17.78
C PRO A 7 18.42 -3.88 18.41
N SER A 8 18.09 -4.68 19.43
CA SER A 8 19.04 -5.64 20.04
C SER A 8 19.33 -6.83 19.13
N ALA A 9 18.39 -7.15 18.24
CA ALA A 9 18.54 -8.20 17.23
C ALA A 9 19.48 -7.76 16.10
N SER A 10 20.04 -8.74 15.40
CA SER A 10 20.87 -8.48 14.22
C SER A 10 20.04 -7.88 13.08
N LEU A 11 20.71 -7.13 12.20
CA LEU A 11 20.07 -6.58 10.99
C LEU A 11 19.41 -7.67 10.14
N GLN A 12 20.02 -8.86 10.05
CA GLN A 12 19.49 -9.96 9.25
C GLN A 12 18.16 -10.48 9.83
N GLU A 13 18.07 -10.63 11.15
CA GLU A 13 16.84 -11.04 11.83
C GLU A 13 15.72 -10.01 11.66
N VAL A 14 16.06 -8.71 11.80
CA VAL A 14 15.10 -7.62 11.60
C VAL A 14 14.59 -7.61 10.16
N ILE A 15 15.47 -7.75 9.17
CA ILE A 15 15.07 -7.82 7.74
C ILE A 15 14.17 -9.03 7.50
N PHE A 16 14.56 -10.21 7.97
CA PHE A 16 13.81 -11.44 7.74
C PHE A 16 12.39 -11.34 8.29
N LEU A 17 12.24 -10.94 9.55
CA LEU A 17 10.91 -10.79 10.14
C LEU A 17 10.11 -9.62 9.54
N SER A 18 10.77 -8.52 9.15
CA SER A 18 10.09 -7.43 8.46
C SER A 18 9.50 -7.87 7.12
N ILE A 19 10.21 -8.70 6.36
CA ILE A 19 9.70 -9.29 5.11
C ILE A 19 8.53 -10.23 5.42
N TRP A 20 8.68 -11.10 6.41
CA TRP A 20 7.64 -12.07 6.75
C TRP A 20 6.35 -11.39 7.26
N TYR A 21 6.46 -10.47 8.20
CA TYR A 21 5.32 -9.72 8.74
C TYR A 21 4.79 -8.72 7.71
N GLY A 22 5.65 -8.18 6.86
CA GLY A 22 5.29 -7.31 5.74
C GLY A 22 4.49 -8.06 4.68
N PHE A 23 4.81 -9.32 4.41
CA PHE A 23 3.99 -10.17 3.55
C PHE A 23 2.58 -10.34 4.13
N ILE A 24 2.45 -10.77 5.38
CA ILE A 24 1.13 -10.98 6.01
C ILE A 24 0.34 -9.67 6.07
N SER A 25 0.94 -8.62 6.61
CA SER A 25 0.30 -7.31 6.81
C SER A 25 -0.02 -6.65 5.47
N GLY A 26 0.85 -6.79 4.47
CA GLY A 26 0.66 -6.28 3.12
C GLY A 26 -0.47 -6.97 2.36
N MET A 27 -0.61 -8.30 2.51
CA MET A 27 -1.74 -9.03 1.95
C MET A 27 -3.07 -8.60 2.58
N ILE A 28 -3.12 -8.50 3.91
CA ILE A 28 -4.34 -8.06 4.61
C ILE A 28 -4.70 -6.62 4.25
N SER A 29 -3.74 -5.70 4.39
CA SER A 29 -3.97 -4.28 4.08
C SER A 29 -4.31 -4.04 2.61
N GLY A 30 -3.72 -4.80 1.68
CA GLY A 30 -4.08 -4.73 0.26
C GLY A 30 -5.56 -5.03 0.02
N MET A 31 -6.11 -6.04 0.71
CA MET A 31 -7.54 -6.33 0.69
C MET A 31 -8.37 -5.20 1.31
N VAL A 32 -7.88 -4.58 2.40
CA VAL A 32 -8.54 -3.41 3.01
C VAL A 32 -8.61 -2.24 2.03
N LYS A 33 -7.51 -1.93 1.31
CA LYS A 33 -7.47 -0.86 0.30
C LYS A 33 -8.42 -1.15 -0.87
N ILE A 34 -8.44 -2.37 -1.39
CA ILE A 34 -9.38 -2.77 -2.44
C ILE A 34 -10.83 -2.67 -1.95
N GLY A 35 -11.12 -3.14 -0.73
CA GLY A 35 -12.44 -3.04 -0.13
C GLY A 35 -12.88 -1.59 0.08
N TRP A 36 -11.96 -0.71 0.50
CA TRP A 36 -12.19 0.72 0.60
C TRP A 36 -12.60 1.32 -0.75
N GLU A 37 -11.87 0.99 -1.82
CA GLU A 37 -12.16 1.48 -3.17
C GLU A 37 -13.46 0.91 -3.76
N ALA A 38 -13.91 -0.26 -3.28
CA ALA A 38 -15.22 -0.80 -3.65
C ALA A 38 -16.37 -0.02 -2.99
N ILE A 39 -16.19 0.49 -1.77
CA ILE A 39 -17.20 1.25 -1.01
C ILE A 39 -17.18 2.73 -1.41
N LEU A 40 -15.98 3.31 -1.55
CA LEU A 40 -15.73 4.71 -1.86
C LEU A 40 -14.83 4.80 -3.10
N PRO A 41 -15.37 4.56 -4.31
CA PRO A 41 -14.56 4.53 -5.53
C PRO A 41 -13.91 5.89 -5.81
N PRO A 42 -12.58 5.94 -6.06
CA PRO A 42 -11.89 7.20 -6.32
C PRO A 42 -12.20 7.77 -7.70
N ARG A 43 -12.70 6.95 -8.62
CA ARG A 43 -12.85 7.28 -10.04
C ARG A 43 -14.16 6.72 -10.60
N THR A 44 -14.70 7.38 -11.62
CA THR A 44 -15.81 6.84 -12.42
C THR A 44 -15.35 5.60 -13.18
N SER A 45 -16.29 4.75 -13.61
CA SER A 45 -15.97 3.54 -14.40
C SER A 45 -15.17 3.85 -15.66
N GLU A 46 -15.47 4.96 -16.34
CA GLU A 46 -14.73 5.42 -17.52
C GLU A 46 -13.26 5.75 -17.17
N ARG A 47 -13.05 6.53 -16.11
CA ARG A 47 -11.70 6.92 -15.66
C ARG A 47 -10.92 5.78 -15.02
N ASN A 48 -11.62 4.73 -14.58
CA ASN A 48 -11.01 3.53 -14.01
C ASN A 48 -10.89 2.38 -15.01
N ALA A 49 -11.26 2.58 -16.29
CA ALA A 49 -11.13 1.56 -17.33
C ALA A 49 -9.66 1.12 -17.50
N THR A 50 -8.73 2.06 -17.37
CA THR A 50 -7.31 1.81 -17.12
C THR A 50 -6.93 2.50 -15.82
N ASN A 51 -6.71 1.72 -14.77
CA ASN A 51 -6.35 2.26 -13.46
C ASN A 51 -4.90 2.76 -13.43
N PRO A 52 -4.51 3.60 -12.45
CA PRO A 52 -3.16 4.18 -12.43
C PRO A 52 -2.02 3.15 -12.42
N PRO A 53 -2.08 2.02 -11.67
CA PRO A 53 -1.05 0.98 -11.76
C PRO A 53 -0.92 0.35 -13.15
N GLN A 54 -2.05 0.08 -13.83
CA GLN A 54 -2.03 -0.41 -15.21
C GLN A 54 -1.39 0.61 -16.15
N ARG A 55 -1.83 1.87 -16.07
CA ARG A 55 -1.30 2.96 -16.90
C ARG A 55 0.20 3.12 -16.70
N MET A 56 0.67 3.10 -15.46
CA MET A 56 2.09 3.23 -15.12
C MET A 56 2.91 2.11 -15.75
N LEU A 57 2.45 0.87 -15.68
CA LEU A 57 3.17 -0.24 -16.32
C LEU A 57 3.18 -0.15 -17.85
N GLU A 58 2.09 0.29 -18.47
CA GLU A 58 2.08 0.56 -19.90
C GLU A 58 3.09 1.65 -20.28
N GLN A 59 3.24 2.68 -19.44
CA GLN A 59 4.29 3.70 -19.62
C GLN A 59 5.70 3.11 -19.51
N PHE A 60 5.88 2.02 -18.76
CA PHE A 60 7.13 1.27 -18.69
C PHE A 60 7.27 0.17 -19.75
N GLY A 61 6.38 0.13 -20.74
CA GLY A 61 6.47 -0.79 -21.88
C GLY A 61 5.84 -2.16 -21.65
N VAL A 62 5.13 -2.37 -20.55
CA VAL A 62 4.32 -3.59 -20.37
C VAL A 62 3.12 -3.54 -21.31
N PRO A 63 2.87 -4.56 -22.13
CA PRO A 63 1.81 -4.52 -23.12
C PRO A 63 0.42 -4.49 -22.46
N SER A 64 -0.50 -3.75 -23.08
CA SER A 64 -1.88 -3.59 -22.59
C SER A 64 -2.62 -4.93 -22.46
N SER A 65 -2.29 -5.89 -23.33
CA SER A 65 -2.80 -7.27 -23.28
C SER A 65 -2.49 -7.99 -21.97
N LEU A 66 -1.41 -7.60 -21.28
CA LEU A 66 -1.03 -8.14 -19.98
C LEU A 66 -1.58 -7.29 -18.84
N THR A 67 -1.47 -5.95 -18.91
CA THR A 67 -1.97 -5.06 -17.85
C THR A 67 -3.49 -5.16 -17.64
N HIS A 68 -4.23 -5.45 -18.72
CA HIS A 68 -5.67 -5.66 -18.70
C HIS A 68 -6.06 -7.14 -18.76
N ALA A 69 -5.12 -8.08 -18.59
CA ALA A 69 -5.42 -9.50 -18.57
C ALA A 69 -6.38 -9.83 -17.41
N TYR A 70 -7.45 -10.56 -17.73
CA TYR A 70 -8.43 -11.00 -16.74
C TYR A 70 -8.83 -12.45 -16.97
N VAL A 71 -9.33 -13.06 -15.90
CA VAL A 71 -10.11 -14.31 -15.96
C VAL A 71 -11.58 -13.98 -15.68
N LEU A 72 -12.49 -14.74 -16.28
CA LEU A 72 -13.91 -14.67 -15.94
C LEU A 72 -14.17 -15.59 -14.75
N TYR A 73 -14.56 -14.99 -13.63
CA TYR A 73 -15.02 -15.68 -12.43
C TYR A 73 -16.55 -15.61 -12.36
N SER A 74 -17.20 -16.65 -11.83
CA SER A 74 -18.66 -16.71 -11.71
C SER A 74 -19.44 -16.35 -12.99
N ARG A 75 -18.86 -16.68 -14.16
CA ARG A 75 -19.37 -16.43 -15.53
C ARG A 75 -19.17 -15.01 -16.07
N ASP A 76 -19.40 -13.96 -15.29
CA ASP A 76 -19.43 -12.57 -15.78
C ASP A 76 -18.51 -11.60 -15.03
N GLN A 77 -17.88 -12.02 -13.93
CA GLN A 77 -17.02 -11.17 -13.13
C GLN A 77 -15.58 -11.19 -13.67
N LYS A 78 -15.08 -10.03 -14.11
CA LYS A 78 -13.69 -9.89 -14.56
C LYS A 78 -12.76 -9.75 -13.35
N VAL A 79 -11.85 -10.70 -13.19
CA VAL A 79 -10.77 -10.64 -12.21
C VAL A 79 -9.47 -10.32 -12.94
N TYR A 80 -9.02 -9.08 -12.83
CA TYR A 80 -7.79 -8.57 -13.44
C TYR A 80 -6.55 -9.03 -12.66
N TRP A 81 -6.22 -10.30 -12.78
CA TRP A 81 -5.20 -10.98 -11.97
C TRP A 81 -3.83 -10.28 -12.00
N PHE A 82 -3.41 -9.76 -13.16
CA PHE A 82 -2.12 -9.08 -13.27
C PHE A 82 -2.12 -7.74 -12.51
N SER A 83 -3.22 -6.99 -12.60
CA SER A 83 -3.41 -5.76 -11.83
C SER A 83 -3.45 -6.06 -10.32
N LEU A 84 -4.10 -7.16 -9.90
CA LEU A 84 -4.13 -7.57 -8.49
C LEU A 84 -2.73 -7.91 -7.95
N ILE A 85 -1.90 -8.63 -8.72
CA ILE A 85 -0.51 -8.92 -8.33
C ILE A 85 0.22 -7.61 -8.01
N LEU A 86 0.07 -6.58 -8.86
CA LEU A 86 0.72 -5.29 -8.64
C LEU A 86 0.24 -4.58 -7.38
N HIS A 87 -1.07 -4.55 -7.14
CA HIS A 87 -1.63 -3.93 -5.95
C HIS A 87 -1.12 -4.63 -4.67
N PHE A 88 -1.10 -5.96 -4.65
CA PHE A 88 -0.57 -6.71 -3.52
C PHE A 88 0.95 -6.58 -3.38
N SER A 89 1.72 -6.62 -4.47
CA SER A 89 3.17 -6.40 -4.43
C SER A 89 3.53 -5.01 -3.89
N PHE A 90 2.79 -3.97 -4.31
CA PHE A 90 2.93 -2.61 -3.77
C PHE A 90 2.65 -2.61 -2.26
N SER A 91 1.51 -3.20 -1.87
CA SER A 91 1.11 -3.26 -0.46
C SER A 91 2.13 -4.00 0.42
N VAL A 92 2.61 -5.17 -0.02
CA VAL A 92 3.64 -5.96 0.67
C VAL A 92 4.97 -5.22 0.75
N PHE A 93 5.39 -4.56 -0.32
CA PHE A 93 6.63 -3.78 -0.33
C PHE A 93 6.59 -2.65 0.71
N PHE A 94 5.54 -1.82 0.68
CA PHE A 94 5.44 -0.70 1.62
C PHE A 94 5.12 -1.16 3.05
N ALA A 95 4.42 -2.28 3.25
CA ALA A 95 4.28 -2.88 4.59
C ALA A 95 5.62 -3.35 5.14
N THR A 96 6.43 -4.05 4.34
CA THR A 96 7.79 -4.46 4.72
C THR A 96 8.65 -3.25 5.08
N LEU A 97 8.59 -2.20 4.25
CA LEU A 97 9.33 -0.96 4.46
C LEU A 97 8.89 -0.26 5.75
N PHE A 98 7.57 -0.15 5.99
CA PHE A 98 7.01 0.42 7.20
C PHE A 98 7.52 -0.31 8.45
N ILE A 99 7.41 -1.65 8.47
CA ILE A 99 7.80 -2.48 9.62
C ILE A 99 9.29 -2.35 9.90
N PHE A 100 10.11 -2.45 8.84
CA PHE A 100 11.56 -2.33 8.94
C PHE A 100 11.98 -0.97 9.50
N ILE A 101 11.50 0.12 8.90
CA ILE A 101 11.86 1.48 9.31
C ILE A 101 11.35 1.77 10.73
N ALA A 102 10.16 1.29 11.10
CA ALA A 102 9.61 1.47 12.45
C ALA A 102 10.51 0.89 13.56
N GLN A 103 11.31 -0.14 13.26
CA GLN A 103 12.26 -0.70 14.24
C GLN A 103 13.39 0.27 14.60
N TYR A 104 13.71 1.21 13.71
CA TYR A 104 14.76 2.21 13.89
C TYR A 104 14.21 3.61 14.17
N TRP A 105 13.04 3.94 13.63
CA TRP A 105 12.36 5.20 13.79
C TRP A 105 10.88 4.95 14.14
N PRO A 106 10.56 4.72 15.43
CA PRO A 106 9.19 4.41 15.87
C PRO A 106 8.17 5.50 15.51
N CYS A 107 8.63 6.73 15.29
CA CYS A 107 7.77 7.83 14.84
C CYS A 107 7.06 7.57 13.51
N ILE A 108 7.55 6.64 12.68
CA ILE A 108 6.87 6.24 11.44
C ILE A 108 5.49 5.63 11.70
N ALA A 109 5.32 5.00 12.86
CA ALA A 109 4.05 4.41 13.26
C ALA A 109 3.12 5.38 14.01
N LEU A 110 3.41 6.70 13.97
CA LEU A 110 2.56 7.74 14.51
C LEU A 110 1.09 7.59 14.04
N TRP A 111 0.17 7.76 15.00
CA TRP A 111 -1.27 7.55 14.79
C TRP A 111 -1.57 6.15 14.24
N GLN A 112 -0.87 5.15 14.80
CA GLN A 112 -1.00 3.75 14.42
C GLN A 112 -0.78 3.57 12.90
N GLY A 113 0.26 4.19 12.35
CA GLY A 113 0.60 4.12 10.92
C GLY A 113 -0.20 5.03 10.00
N ALA A 114 -1.21 5.78 10.48
CA ALA A 114 -1.97 6.69 9.62
C ALA A 114 -1.08 7.80 9.01
N ALA A 115 -0.11 8.33 9.78
CA ALA A 115 0.83 9.34 9.27
C ALA A 115 1.65 8.80 8.09
N TYR A 116 2.08 7.53 8.16
CA TYR A 116 2.76 6.86 7.06
C TYR A 116 1.90 6.79 5.79
N GLY A 117 0.62 6.41 5.94
CA GLY A 117 -0.34 6.39 4.83
C GLY A 117 -0.49 7.76 4.15
N ILE A 118 -0.60 8.84 4.93
CA ILE A 118 -0.67 10.22 4.42
C ILE A 118 0.57 10.58 3.60
N ILE A 119 1.77 10.21 4.07
CA ILE A 119 3.03 10.48 3.38
C ILE A 119 3.08 9.71 2.05
N ILE A 120 2.72 8.42 2.05
CA ILE A 120 2.68 7.60 0.83
C ILE A 120 1.64 8.14 -0.17
N TRP A 121 0.45 8.52 0.29
CA TRP A 121 -0.55 9.18 -0.55
C TRP A 121 0.00 10.44 -1.21
N PHE A 122 0.64 11.32 -0.42
CA PHE A 122 1.20 12.56 -0.94
C PHE A 122 2.28 12.28 -1.99
N ILE A 123 3.23 11.40 -1.69
CA ILE A 123 4.31 11.02 -2.60
C ILE A 123 3.74 10.47 -3.91
N TRP A 124 2.78 9.54 -3.87
CA TRP A 124 2.29 8.90 -5.08
C TRP A 124 1.23 9.72 -5.82
N HIS A 125 0.16 10.13 -5.14
CA HIS A 125 -1.01 10.72 -5.79
C HIS A 125 -0.90 12.22 -6.02
N ILE A 126 -0.08 12.92 -5.23
CA ILE A 126 0.12 14.37 -5.39
C ILE A 126 1.38 14.68 -6.20
N VAL A 127 2.43 13.87 -6.06
CA VAL A 127 3.75 14.16 -6.67
C VAL A 127 4.06 13.22 -7.84
N LEU A 128 4.33 11.94 -7.61
CA LEU A 128 4.92 11.04 -8.60
C LEU A 128 3.99 10.75 -9.78
N LEU A 129 2.75 10.30 -9.53
CA LEU A 129 1.82 9.93 -10.60
C LEU A 129 1.48 11.14 -11.51
N PRO A 130 1.27 12.37 -10.98
CA PRO A 130 1.14 13.55 -11.83
C PRO A 130 2.39 13.90 -12.63
N ILE A 131 3.60 13.85 -12.02
CA ILE A 131 4.86 14.15 -12.71
C ILE A 131 5.10 13.17 -13.87
N MET A 132 4.80 11.89 -13.63
CA MET A 132 4.87 10.83 -14.64
C MET A 132 3.74 10.89 -15.67
N LYS A 133 2.80 11.83 -15.53
CA LYS A 133 1.59 11.96 -16.37
C LYS A 133 0.74 10.68 -16.39
N THR A 134 0.81 9.88 -15.33
CA THR A 134 -0.01 8.69 -15.13
C THR A 134 -1.45 9.09 -14.78
N ILE A 135 -1.59 10.15 -13.98
CA ILE A 135 -2.88 10.78 -13.65
C ILE A 135 -2.81 12.30 -13.91
N PRO A 136 -3.95 13.01 -14.04
CA PRO A 136 -3.96 14.46 -14.18
C PRO A 136 -3.30 15.16 -12.98
N ALA A 137 -2.91 16.42 -13.16
CA ALA A 137 -2.44 17.25 -12.04
C ALA A 137 -3.48 17.33 -10.91
N PRO A 138 -3.08 17.43 -9.63
CA PRO A 138 -4.01 17.34 -8.48
C PRO A 138 -5.19 18.32 -8.55
N TRP A 139 -4.96 19.57 -8.98
CA TRP A 139 -6.01 20.59 -9.13
C TRP A 139 -6.98 20.35 -10.31
N LYS A 140 -6.73 19.34 -11.14
CA LYS A 140 -7.62 18.91 -12.23
C LYS A 140 -8.36 17.61 -11.88
N GLN A 141 -8.10 17.02 -10.72
CA GLN A 141 -8.78 15.80 -10.27
C GLN A 141 -10.06 16.15 -9.49
N PRO A 142 -11.13 15.35 -9.60
CA PRO A 142 -12.33 15.53 -8.78
C PRO A 142 -12.07 15.38 -7.28
N PHE A 143 -12.85 16.08 -6.47
CA PHE A 143 -12.78 15.96 -5.00
C PHE A 143 -12.91 14.51 -4.51
N ALA A 144 -13.80 13.72 -5.12
CA ALA A 144 -14.01 12.32 -4.74
C ALA A 144 -12.73 11.47 -4.86
N GLU A 145 -11.87 11.76 -5.83
CA GLU A 145 -10.59 11.07 -5.98
C GLU A 145 -9.63 11.43 -4.84
N HIS A 146 -9.50 12.72 -4.52
CA HIS A 146 -8.69 13.17 -3.37
C HIS A 146 -9.18 12.55 -2.07
N PHE A 147 -10.49 12.61 -1.82
CA PHE A 147 -11.09 12.09 -0.60
C PHE A 147 -10.86 10.59 -0.47
N SER A 148 -11.22 9.81 -1.50
CA SER A 148 -11.07 8.36 -1.47
C SER A 148 -9.61 7.94 -1.36
N GLU A 149 -8.70 8.54 -2.12
CA GLU A 149 -7.28 8.17 -2.07
C GLU A 149 -6.67 8.54 -0.72
N PHE A 150 -6.93 9.73 -0.19
CA PHE A 150 -6.39 10.19 1.09
C PHE A 150 -6.79 9.27 2.25
N PHE A 151 -8.10 9.06 2.43
CA PHE A 151 -8.60 8.22 3.52
C PHE A 151 -8.34 6.73 3.27
N GLY A 152 -8.34 6.29 2.01
CA GLY A 152 -7.99 4.92 1.66
C GLY A 152 -6.55 4.57 2.02
N HIS A 153 -5.60 5.49 1.83
CA HIS A 153 -4.21 5.31 2.27
C HIS A 153 -4.05 5.35 3.79
N ILE A 154 -4.83 6.18 4.50
CA ILE A 154 -4.88 6.16 5.97
C ILE A 154 -5.31 4.79 6.48
N VAL A 155 -6.46 4.28 6.02
CA VAL A 155 -7.01 3.01 6.50
C VAL A 155 -6.14 1.83 6.08
N TRP A 156 -5.57 1.87 4.87
CA TRP A 156 -4.60 0.90 4.39
C TRP A 156 -3.37 0.83 5.31
N ALA A 157 -2.68 1.96 5.56
CA ALA A 157 -1.50 1.97 6.41
C ALA A 157 -1.82 1.62 7.87
N TRP A 158 -2.97 2.07 8.37
CA TRP A 158 -3.43 1.73 9.70
C TRP A 158 -3.64 0.22 9.87
N SER A 159 -4.18 -0.45 8.85
CA SER A 159 -4.35 -1.91 8.89
C SER A 159 -3.03 -2.69 8.87
N ILE A 160 -1.97 -2.13 8.27
CA ILE A 160 -0.60 -2.70 8.38
C ILE A 160 -0.16 -2.65 9.84
N ALA A 161 -0.30 -1.49 10.49
CA ALA A 161 0.08 -1.35 11.89
C ALA A 161 -0.75 -2.25 12.81
N ALA A 162 -2.06 -2.36 12.60
CA ALA A 162 -2.91 -3.27 13.37
C ALA A 162 -2.44 -4.74 13.26
N CYS A 163 -2.07 -5.19 12.06
CA CYS A 163 -1.51 -6.53 11.84
C CYS A 163 -0.16 -6.69 12.55
N LEU A 164 0.74 -5.71 12.41
CA LEU A 164 2.05 -5.74 13.04
C LEU A 164 1.95 -5.80 14.57
N TYR A 165 1.06 -5.01 15.18
CA TYR A 165 0.81 -5.04 16.63
C TYR A 165 0.45 -6.46 17.09
N TYR A 166 -0.47 -7.11 16.38
CA TYR A 166 -0.86 -8.48 16.67
C TYR A 166 0.32 -9.46 16.50
N LEU A 167 1.05 -9.37 15.38
CA LEU A 167 2.17 -10.27 15.08
C LEU A 167 3.28 -10.15 16.13
N ILE A 168 3.69 -8.92 16.49
CA ILE A 168 4.65 -8.66 17.57
C ILE A 168 4.14 -9.23 18.90
N SER A 169 2.86 -9.03 19.24
CA SER A 169 2.30 -9.53 20.50
C SER A 169 2.30 -11.06 20.62
N LYS A 170 2.38 -11.77 19.49
CA LYS A 170 2.42 -13.24 19.41
C LYS A 170 3.82 -13.79 19.21
N ASP A 171 4.79 -12.93 18.91
CA ASP A 171 6.17 -13.33 18.72
C ASP A 171 6.93 -13.30 20.05
N SER A 172 7.30 -14.49 20.53
CA SER A 172 8.11 -14.64 21.74
C SER A 172 9.60 -14.36 21.51
N SER A 173 10.04 -14.13 20.26
CA SER A 173 11.45 -13.87 19.94
C SER A 173 11.94 -12.51 20.48
N GLY A 174 11.05 -11.53 20.58
CA GLY A 174 11.38 -10.15 20.97
C GLY A 174 12.25 -9.41 19.94
N ILE A 175 12.34 -9.89 18.69
CA ILE A 175 13.18 -9.29 17.64
C ILE A 175 12.59 -7.98 17.13
N LEU A 176 11.30 -7.97 16.79
CA LEU A 176 10.56 -6.76 16.41
C LEU A 176 9.71 -6.32 17.60
N THR A 177 9.83 -5.06 18.00
CA THR A 177 9.17 -4.54 19.20
C THR A 177 8.54 -3.17 19.01
N ASN A 178 8.98 -2.42 18.00
CA ASN A 178 8.52 -1.06 17.79
C ASN A 178 7.34 -1.00 16.82
N ILE A 179 6.33 -0.23 17.23
CA ILE A 179 5.14 0.19 16.49
C ILE A 179 4.55 1.46 17.13
#